data_AF-A0A1C5KZD1-F1
#
_entry.id   AF-A0A1C5KZD1-F1
#
_cell.length_a   1.000
_cell.length_b   1.000
_cell.length_c   1.000
_cell.angle_alpha   90.00
_cell.angle_beta   90.00
_cell.angle_gamma   90.00
#
_symmetry.space_group_name_H-M   'P 1'
#
loop_
_entity.id
_entity.type
_entity.pdbx_description
1 polymer ?
#
loop_
_entity_poly.entity_id
_entity_poly.type
_entity_poly.pdbx_seq_one_letter_code
_entity_poly.pdbx_strand_id
1 'polypeptide(L)'
;MPRGMQKKGMIREQKMLYAAIQQFLEKGYERTTTAAIAKAAGMSPSSFFAAFESKEALLLRLVEEMFKSQFFHSEALLPDKGDPVFLYSIETSLQLHITEISEALRELYVAAYTLPTTAEYINVNTAKKLQQLFAEYLPDATEKDFYEMDLASCGITRNFMAKPCSMYFTIEDKISRYLSCCLTLYHVPEKKQLDTIDSILNMDLRTIAETLIKNTIARAEKGFESVGI
;
A
#
# COMPACT_ATOMS: atom_id res chain seq x y z
N MET A 1 -26.62 -16.51 15.60
CA MET A 1 -26.54 -16.52 14.12
C MET A 1 -26.02 -17.87 13.65
N PRO A 2 -26.56 -18.51 12.59
CA PRO A 2 -26.20 -19.87 12.25
C PRO A 2 -24.85 -19.90 11.51
N ARG A 3 -23.89 -20.67 12.04
CA ARG A 3 -22.47 -20.77 11.61
C ARG A 3 -22.27 -21.02 10.10
N GLY A 4 -23.25 -21.60 9.40
CA GLY A 4 -23.18 -21.88 7.96
C GLY A 4 -23.34 -20.65 7.06
N MET A 5 -24.10 -19.63 7.48
CA MET A 5 -24.26 -18.38 6.71
C MET A 5 -22.98 -17.54 6.76
N GLN A 6 -22.31 -17.52 7.91
CA GLN A 6 -21.03 -16.82 8.09
C GLN A 6 -19.93 -17.42 7.20
N LYS A 7 -19.85 -18.76 7.11
CA LYS A 7 -18.90 -19.44 6.21
C LYS A 7 -19.14 -19.12 4.73
N LYS A 8 -20.40 -19.12 4.27
CA LYS A 8 -20.75 -18.76 2.88
C LYS A 8 -20.47 -17.28 2.57
N GLY A 9 -20.67 -16.38 3.54
CA GLY A 9 -20.32 -14.96 3.42
C GLY A 9 -18.82 -14.75 3.24
N MET A 10 -17.99 -15.38 4.07
CA MET A 10 -16.52 -15.29 3.97
C MET A 10 -15.99 -15.82 2.63
N ILE A 11 -16.51 -16.96 2.15
CA ILE A 11 -16.16 -17.50 0.82
C ILE A 11 -16.49 -16.48 -0.26
N ARG A 12 -17.67 -15.85 -0.20
CA ARG A 12 -18.09 -14.85 -1.17
C ARG A 12 -17.15 -13.65 -1.20
N GLU A 13 -16.83 -13.12 -0.02
CA GLU A 13 -15.91 -11.99 0.14
C GLU A 13 -14.54 -12.31 -0.48
N GLN A 14 -13.95 -13.46 -0.15
CA GLN A 14 -12.65 -13.87 -0.68
C GLN A 14 -12.63 -14.03 -2.21
N LYS A 15 -13.70 -14.62 -2.79
CA LYS A 15 -13.82 -14.72 -4.25
C LYS A 15 -13.91 -13.35 -4.93
N MET A 16 -14.63 -12.41 -4.32
CA MET A 16 -14.76 -11.04 -4.81
C MET A 16 -13.44 -10.28 -4.70
N LEU A 17 -12.70 -10.41 -3.59
CA LEU A 17 -11.38 -9.79 -3.40
C LEU A 17 -10.39 -10.31 -4.46
N TYR A 18 -10.32 -11.62 -4.65
CA TYR A 18 -9.44 -12.22 -5.66
C TYR A 18 -9.78 -11.74 -7.08
N ALA A 19 -11.05 -11.78 -7.46
CA ALA A 19 -11.51 -11.28 -8.76
C ALA A 19 -11.23 -9.78 -8.94
N ALA A 20 -11.37 -8.99 -7.89
CA ALA A 20 -11.06 -7.56 -7.92
C ALA A 20 -9.57 -7.30 -8.12
N ILE A 21 -8.68 -8.01 -7.42
CA ILE A 21 -7.23 -7.89 -7.61
C ILE A 21 -6.89 -8.15 -9.09
N GLN A 22 -7.38 -9.25 -9.67
CA GLN A 22 -7.13 -9.57 -11.07
C GLN A 22 -7.64 -8.47 -12.02
N GLN A 23 -8.88 -8.00 -11.80
CA GLN A 23 -9.45 -6.94 -12.64
C GLN A 23 -8.72 -5.59 -12.48
N PHE A 24 -8.31 -5.22 -11.28
CA PHE A 24 -7.57 -3.97 -11.04
C PHE A 24 -6.18 -4.01 -11.68
N LEU A 25 -5.47 -5.14 -11.60
CA LEU A 25 -4.15 -5.30 -12.20
C LEU A 25 -4.19 -5.37 -13.72
N GLU A 26 -5.27 -5.92 -14.29
CA GLU A 26 -5.47 -6.02 -15.74
C GLU A 26 -5.99 -4.71 -16.36
N LYS A 27 -7.01 -4.10 -15.74
CA LYS A 27 -7.81 -3.03 -16.35
C LYS A 27 -7.66 -1.68 -15.69
N GLY A 28 -7.05 -1.59 -14.51
CA GLY A 28 -7.06 -0.39 -13.67
C GLY A 28 -8.28 -0.32 -12.76
N TYR A 29 -8.19 0.51 -11.73
CA TYR A 29 -9.23 0.66 -10.71
C TYR A 29 -10.50 1.34 -11.28
N GLU A 30 -10.37 2.47 -11.96
CA GLU A 30 -11.44 3.31 -12.52
C GLU A 30 -12.30 2.54 -13.51
N ARG A 31 -11.67 1.88 -14.48
CA ARG A 31 -12.38 1.12 -15.53
C ARG A 31 -13.03 -0.17 -15.02
N THR A 32 -12.66 -0.63 -13.83
CA THR A 32 -13.25 -1.84 -13.23
C THR A 32 -14.58 -1.50 -12.54
N THR A 33 -15.63 -2.22 -12.90
CA THR A 33 -16.97 -2.09 -12.30
C THR A 33 -17.25 -3.22 -11.30
N THR A 34 -18.11 -2.96 -10.31
CA THR A 34 -18.54 -3.98 -9.33
C THR A 34 -19.22 -5.18 -10.01
N ALA A 35 -19.96 -4.95 -11.10
CA ALA A 35 -20.56 -5.99 -11.91
C ALA A 35 -19.51 -6.87 -12.62
N ALA A 36 -18.43 -6.27 -13.14
CA ALA A 36 -17.33 -7.01 -13.76
C ALA A 36 -16.60 -7.88 -12.73
N ILE A 37 -16.34 -7.35 -11.53
CA ILE A 37 -15.75 -8.11 -10.42
C ILE A 37 -16.64 -9.30 -10.05
N ALA A 38 -17.95 -9.06 -9.86
CA ALA A 38 -18.90 -10.12 -9.53
C ALA A 38 -18.94 -11.23 -10.57
N LYS A 39 -18.97 -10.85 -11.86
CA LYS A 39 -18.95 -11.80 -12.97
C LYS A 39 -17.65 -12.60 -12.99
N ALA A 40 -16.50 -11.96 -12.78
CA ALA A 40 -15.20 -12.62 -12.69
C ALA A 40 -15.10 -13.56 -11.49
N ALA A 41 -15.80 -13.26 -10.38
CA ALA A 41 -15.94 -14.15 -9.22
C ALA A 41 -16.95 -15.31 -9.44
N GLY A 42 -17.56 -15.41 -10.61
CA GLY A 42 -18.58 -16.43 -10.94
C GLY A 42 -19.93 -16.17 -10.28
N MET A 43 -20.29 -14.91 -10.02
CA MET A 43 -21.51 -14.51 -9.32
C MET A 43 -22.34 -13.50 -10.10
N SER A 44 -23.60 -13.32 -9.69
CA SER A 44 -24.46 -12.26 -10.24
C SER A 44 -23.94 -10.88 -9.81
N PRO A 45 -24.15 -9.82 -10.61
CA PRO A 45 -23.83 -8.44 -10.20
C PRO A 45 -24.43 -8.04 -8.85
N SER A 46 -25.65 -8.50 -8.54
CA SER A 46 -26.31 -8.26 -7.25
C SER A 46 -25.59 -8.89 -6.06
N SER A 47 -24.79 -9.95 -6.28
CA SER A 47 -24.03 -10.61 -5.21
C SER A 47 -22.89 -9.76 -4.67
N PHE A 48 -22.41 -8.77 -5.43
CA PHE A 48 -21.37 -7.84 -4.97
C PHE A 48 -21.84 -7.07 -3.73
N PHE A 49 -23.04 -6.49 -3.80
CA PHE A 49 -23.61 -5.66 -2.74
C PHE A 49 -24.00 -6.44 -1.49
N ALA A 50 -23.98 -7.77 -1.56
CA ALA A 50 -24.14 -8.64 -0.41
C ALA A 50 -22.80 -8.95 0.29
N ALA A 51 -21.66 -8.51 -0.26
CA ALA A 51 -20.32 -8.64 0.32
C ALA A 51 -19.68 -7.27 0.61
N PHE A 52 -19.86 -6.29 -0.29
CA PHE A 52 -19.27 -4.96 -0.18
C PHE A 52 -20.28 -3.88 -0.55
N GLU A 53 -20.29 -2.80 0.21
CA GLU A 53 -21.19 -1.66 -0.05
C GLU A 53 -20.82 -0.90 -1.33
N SER A 54 -19.53 -0.86 -1.67
CA SER A 54 -19.00 -0.15 -2.84
C SER A 54 -17.68 -0.75 -3.33
N LYS A 55 -17.21 -0.29 -4.50
CA LYS A 55 -15.86 -0.62 -4.99
C LYS A 55 -14.76 -0.09 -4.06
N GLU A 56 -15.00 1.06 -3.43
CA GLU A 56 -14.10 1.64 -2.44
C GLU A 56 -14.05 0.80 -1.16
N ALA A 57 -15.20 0.29 -0.66
CA ALA A 57 -15.23 -0.59 0.50
C ALA A 57 -14.43 -1.88 0.26
N LEU A 58 -14.46 -2.42 -0.97
CA LEU A 58 -13.61 -3.53 -1.36
C LEU A 58 -12.13 -3.13 -1.34
N LEU A 59 -11.78 -1.95 -1.89
CA LEU A 59 -10.41 -1.45 -1.88
C LEU A 59 -9.90 -1.25 -0.46
N LEU A 60 -10.71 -0.66 0.43
CA LEU A 60 -10.40 -0.53 1.86
C LEU A 60 -10.05 -1.88 2.46
N ARG A 61 -10.85 -2.91 2.19
CA ARG A 61 -10.58 -4.25 2.69
C ARG A 61 -9.23 -4.81 2.21
N LEU A 62 -8.81 -4.51 0.97
CA LEU A 62 -7.48 -4.86 0.46
C LEU A 62 -6.36 -4.05 1.16
N VAL A 63 -6.56 -2.74 1.37
CA VAL A 63 -5.62 -1.88 2.09
C VAL A 63 -5.42 -2.37 3.53
N GLU A 64 -6.49 -2.71 4.24
CA GLU A 64 -6.42 -3.30 5.59
C GLU A 64 -5.61 -4.61 5.61
N GLU A 65 -5.78 -5.46 4.59
CA GLU A 65 -5.02 -6.70 4.43
C GLU A 65 -3.52 -6.42 4.23
N MET A 66 -3.20 -5.44 3.39
CA MET A 66 -1.83 -5.01 3.17
C MET A 66 -1.20 -4.46 4.45
N PHE A 67 -1.88 -3.57 5.20
CA PHE A 67 -1.37 -3.03 6.46
C PHE A 67 -1.10 -4.12 7.50
N LYS A 68 -2.03 -5.09 7.66
CA LYS A 68 -1.83 -6.24 8.55
C LYS A 68 -0.62 -7.08 8.16
N SER A 69 -0.37 -7.25 6.86
CA SER A 69 0.77 -8.02 6.36
C SER A 69 2.10 -7.26 6.45
N GLN A 70 2.09 -5.93 6.36
CA GLN A 70 3.29 -5.10 6.46
C GLN A 70 3.91 -5.14 7.87
N PHE A 71 3.12 -5.33 8.92
CA PHE A 71 3.64 -5.57 10.28
C PHE A 71 4.59 -6.77 10.37
N PHE A 72 4.52 -7.73 9.43
CA PHE A 72 5.35 -8.93 9.43
C PHE A 72 6.61 -8.85 8.54
N HIS A 73 6.68 -7.93 7.58
CA HIS A 73 7.82 -7.89 6.64
C HIS A 73 8.98 -7.03 7.13
N SER A 74 8.72 -6.02 7.98
CA SER A 74 9.76 -5.18 8.58
C SER A 74 10.67 -5.95 9.55
N GLU A 75 10.13 -6.89 10.31
CA GLU A 75 10.91 -7.77 11.20
C GLU A 75 11.73 -8.82 10.43
N ALA A 76 11.22 -9.31 9.30
CA ALA A 76 11.89 -10.36 8.51
C ALA A 76 13.03 -9.84 7.62
N LEU A 77 12.97 -8.57 7.19
CA LEU A 77 14.00 -7.94 6.37
C LEU A 77 15.16 -7.37 7.20
N LEU A 78 14.95 -7.07 8.49
CA LEU A 78 15.96 -6.50 9.38
C LEU A 78 15.92 -7.23 10.74
N PRO A 79 16.74 -8.29 10.94
CA PRO A 79 16.67 -9.17 12.10
C PRO A 79 16.91 -8.52 13.47
N ASP A 80 17.39 -7.27 13.52
CA ASP A 80 17.60 -6.51 14.74
C ASP A 80 17.19 -5.06 14.48
N LYS A 81 16.00 -4.66 14.98
CA LYS A 81 15.47 -3.26 15.01
C LYS A 81 16.19 -2.34 14.02
N GLY A 82 16.00 -2.60 12.73
CA GLY A 82 16.67 -1.84 11.69
C GLY A 82 16.42 -0.35 11.89
N ASP A 83 17.42 0.45 11.54
CA ASP A 83 17.36 1.92 11.62
C ASP A 83 15.97 2.43 11.16
N PRO A 84 15.19 3.09 12.04
CA PRO A 84 13.82 3.50 11.73
C PRO A 84 13.71 4.37 10.48
N VAL A 85 14.73 5.21 10.23
CA VAL A 85 14.79 6.06 9.04
C VAL A 85 14.93 5.20 7.79
N PHE A 86 15.78 4.18 7.84
CA PHE A 86 15.97 3.24 6.74
C PHE A 86 14.71 2.41 6.48
N LEU A 87 14.02 1.95 7.54
CA LEU A 87 12.75 1.21 7.44
C LEU A 87 11.66 2.02 6.73
N TYR A 88 11.45 3.27 7.14
CA TYR A 88 10.53 4.17 6.44
C TYR A 88 10.92 4.33 4.97
N SER A 89 12.22 4.55 4.73
CA SER A 89 12.75 4.87 3.41
C SER A 89 12.63 3.69 2.44
N ILE A 90 12.90 2.45 2.88
CA ILE A 90 12.76 1.26 2.04
C ILE A 90 11.29 0.97 1.74
N GLU A 91 10.39 1.04 2.73
CA GLU A 91 8.97 0.75 2.53
C GLU A 91 8.34 1.70 1.51
N THR A 92 8.58 3.00 1.67
CA THR A 92 8.01 4.03 0.79
C THR A 92 8.66 4.02 -0.60
N SER A 93 9.96 3.74 -0.70
CA SER A 93 10.64 3.58 -2.00
C SER A 93 10.15 2.35 -2.76
N LEU A 94 9.86 1.24 -2.07
CA LEU A 94 9.22 0.08 -2.67
C LEU A 94 7.83 0.41 -3.23
N GLN A 95 7.03 1.21 -2.52
CA GLN A 95 5.74 1.65 -3.04
C GLN A 95 5.91 2.49 -4.32
N LEU A 96 6.88 3.42 -4.37
CA LEU A 96 7.18 4.18 -5.58
C LEU A 96 7.58 3.26 -6.74
N HIS A 97 8.45 2.27 -6.50
CA HIS A 97 8.81 1.28 -7.52
C HIS A 97 7.60 0.47 -7.99
N ILE A 98 6.70 0.05 -7.09
CA ILE A 98 5.48 -0.67 -7.45
C ILE A 98 4.62 0.16 -8.40
N THR A 99 4.51 1.47 -8.16
CA THR A 99 3.75 2.36 -9.06
C THR A 99 4.41 2.56 -10.43
N GLU A 100 5.68 2.19 -10.61
CA GLU A 100 6.34 2.19 -11.92
C GLU A 100 6.24 0.85 -12.66
N ILE A 101 5.75 -0.22 -12.03
CA ILE A 101 5.59 -1.54 -12.68
C ILE A 101 4.51 -1.49 -13.77
N SER A 102 3.37 -0.85 -13.51
CA SER A 102 2.29 -0.71 -14.49
C SER A 102 1.37 0.48 -14.20
N GLU A 103 0.66 0.96 -15.23
CA GLU A 103 -0.37 2.00 -15.07
C GLU A 103 -1.49 1.55 -14.13
N ALA A 104 -1.92 0.29 -14.21
CA ALA A 104 -2.94 -0.27 -13.35
C ALA A 104 -2.55 -0.25 -11.86
N LEU A 105 -1.30 -0.61 -11.54
CA LEU A 105 -0.77 -0.54 -10.18
C LEU A 105 -0.66 0.90 -9.69
N ARG A 106 -0.16 1.81 -10.53
CA ARG A 106 -0.11 3.24 -10.23
C ARG A 106 -1.49 3.79 -9.87
N GLU A 107 -2.47 3.52 -10.71
CA GLU A 107 -3.85 3.95 -10.54
C GLU A 107 -4.45 3.40 -9.24
N LEU A 108 -4.22 2.12 -8.94
CA LEU A 108 -4.69 1.47 -7.72
C LEU A 108 -4.10 2.10 -6.44
N TYR A 109 -2.78 2.34 -6.41
CA TYR A 109 -2.13 2.98 -5.27
C TYR A 109 -2.58 4.44 -5.13
N VAL A 110 -2.65 5.20 -6.22
CA VAL A 110 -3.15 6.58 -6.18
C VAL A 110 -4.59 6.64 -5.70
N ALA A 111 -5.46 5.71 -6.11
CA ALA A 111 -6.83 5.61 -5.63
C ALA A 111 -6.88 5.36 -4.12
N ALA A 112 -6.04 4.45 -3.60
CA ALA A 112 -5.98 4.17 -2.16
C ALA A 112 -5.63 5.42 -1.33
N TYR A 113 -4.70 6.25 -1.80
CA TYR A 113 -4.33 7.51 -1.14
C TYR A 113 -5.29 8.68 -1.44
N THR A 114 -6.31 8.50 -2.29
CA THR A 114 -7.21 9.58 -2.72
C THR A 114 -8.64 9.41 -2.21
N LEU A 115 -9.14 8.17 -2.14
CA LEU A 115 -10.53 7.92 -1.77
C LEU A 115 -10.75 8.10 -0.25
N PRO A 116 -11.88 8.68 0.19
CA PRO A 116 -12.04 9.15 1.56
C PRO A 116 -11.80 8.08 2.63
N THR A 117 -12.41 6.90 2.49
CA THR A 117 -12.34 5.86 3.52
C THR A 117 -10.99 5.15 3.53
N THR A 118 -10.36 4.99 2.37
CA THR A 118 -9.05 4.36 2.24
C THR A 118 -7.93 5.29 2.70
N ALA A 119 -7.99 6.57 2.33
CA ALA A 119 -7.01 7.58 2.73
C ALA A 119 -7.05 7.80 4.24
N GLU A 120 -8.25 7.95 4.83
CA GLU A 120 -8.41 8.09 6.29
C GLU A 120 -7.82 6.88 7.03
N TYR A 121 -8.10 5.66 6.54
CA TYR A 121 -7.51 4.45 7.11
C TYR A 121 -5.98 4.47 7.03
N ILE A 122 -5.42 4.84 5.89
CA ILE A 122 -3.96 4.99 5.72
C ILE A 122 -3.43 6.00 6.73
N ASN A 123 -4.05 7.17 6.86
CA ASN A 123 -3.55 8.24 7.71
C ASN A 123 -3.53 7.87 9.19
N VAL A 124 -4.64 7.33 9.69
CA VAL A 124 -4.76 6.91 11.10
C VAL A 124 -3.74 5.81 11.44
N ASN A 125 -3.53 4.83 10.55
CA ASN A 125 -2.62 3.72 10.83
C ASN A 125 -1.14 4.09 10.58
N THR A 126 -0.87 4.99 9.64
CA THR A 126 0.49 5.46 9.35
C THR A 126 0.99 6.41 10.43
N ALA A 127 0.15 7.30 10.95
CA ALA A 127 0.51 8.19 12.07
C ALA A 127 1.11 7.43 13.27
N LYS A 128 0.51 6.29 13.65
CA LYS A 128 1.01 5.43 14.73
C LYS A 128 2.38 4.85 14.43
N LYS A 129 2.62 4.44 13.19
CA LYS A 129 3.93 3.93 12.75
C LYS A 129 4.96 5.06 12.73
N LEU A 130 4.61 6.23 12.19
CA LEU A 130 5.50 7.38 12.14
C LEU A 130 5.94 7.81 13.54
N GLN A 131 5.02 7.82 14.52
CA GLN A 131 5.37 8.09 15.90
C GLN A 131 6.42 7.10 16.41
N GLN A 132 6.24 5.81 16.15
CA GLN A 132 7.22 4.78 16.57
C GLN A 132 8.57 4.96 15.88
N LEU A 133 8.59 5.37 14.62
CA LEU A 133 9.82 5.48 13.82
C LEU A 133 10.58 6.77 14.09
N PHE A 134 9.89 7.88 14.35
CA PHE A 134 10.48 9.22 14.40
C PHE A 134 10.40 9.93 15.76
N ALA A 135 9.92 9.26 16.82
CA ALA A 135 9.87 9.82 18.18
C ALA A 135 11.22 10.38 18.67
N GLU A 136 12.35 9.79 18.26
CA GLU A 136 13.68 10.30 18.63
C GLU A 136 13.96 11.72 18.08
N TYR A 137 13.43 12.03 16.89
CA TYR A 137 13.62 13.32 16.23
C TYR A 137 12.58 14.37 16.66
N LEU A 138 11.48 13.92 17.28
CA LEU A 138 10.32 14.72 17.64
C LEU A 138 9.80 14.29 19.04
N PRO A 139 10.59 14.47 20.11
CA PRO A 139 10.30 13.88 21.42
C PRO A 139 9.04 14.43 22.10
N ASP A 140 8.65 15.66 21.76
CA ASP A 140 7.46 16.32 22.31
C ASP A 140 6.20 16.12 21.44
N ALA A 141 6.33 15.45 20.28
CA ALA A 141 5.22 15.25 19.36
C ALA A 141 4.28 14.11 19.84
N THR A 142 2.99 14.39 19.76
CA THR A 142 1.91 13.45 20.07
C THR A 142 1.43 12.70 18.84
N GLU A 143 0.60 11.67 19.01
CA GLU A 143 -0.02 10.94 17.88
C GLU A 143 -0.82 11.90 16.96
N LYS A 144 -1.45 12.93 17.52
CA LYS A 144 -2.14 13.99 16.75
C LYS A 144 -1.16 14.74 15.84
N ASP A 145 0.02 15.08 16.34
CA ASP A 145 1.00 15.84 15.56
C ASP A 145 1.56 14.97 14.43
N PHE A 146 1.80 13.68 14.69
CA PHE A 146 2.16 12.71 13.64
C PHE A 146 1.05 12.52 12.61
N TYR A 147 -0.22 12.54 13.01
CA TYR A 147 -1.34 12.51 12.09
C TYR A 147 -1.38 13.74 11.18
N GLU A 148 -1.20 14.94 11.74
CA GLU A 148 -1.18 16.20 10.98
C GLU A 148 0.00 16.25 10.00
N MET A 149 1.19 15.79 10.42
CA MET A 149 2.34 15.62 9.52
C MET A 149 2.09 14.55 8.45
N ASP A 150 1.37 13.47 8.79
CA ASP A 150 1.07 12.41 7.82
C ASP A 150 0.14 12.88 6.69
N LEU A 151 -0.76 13.83 6.95
CA LEU A 151 -1.54 14.45 5.88
C LEU A 151 -0.62 15.07 4.81
N ALA A 152 0.48 15.69 5.23
CA ALA A 152 1.48 16.26 4.32
C ALA A 152 2.32 15.18 3.61
N SER A 153 2.88 14.21 4.35
CA SER A 153 3.68 13.14 3.75
C SER A 153 2.85 12.24 2.82
N CYS A 154 1.58 11.99 3.13
CA CYS A 154 0.67 11.26 2.25
C CYS A 154 0.36 12.05 0.98
N GLY A 155 0.19 13.37 1.08
CA GLY A 155 0.08 14.24 -0.08
C GLY A 155 1.31 14.18 -1.00
N ILE A 156 2.51 14.22 -0.41
CA ILE A 156 3.78 14.04 -1.12
C ILE A 156 3.81 12.66 -1.79
N THR A 157 3.57 11.59 -1.03
CA THR A 157 3.58 10.20 -1.49
C THR A 157 2.65 9.99 -2.67
N ARG A 158 1.38 10.40 -2.53
CA ARG A 158 0.36 10.30 -3.56
C ARG A 158 0.74 11.06 -4.84
N ASN A 159 1.34 12.24 -4.72
CA ASN A 159 1.73 13.04 -5.87
C ASN A 159 2.93 12.45 -6.64
N PHE A 160 3.93 11.93 -5.92
CA PHE A 160 5.10 11.27 -6.51
C PHE A 160 4.73 9.93 -7.16
N MET A 161 3.76 9.20 -6.60
CA MET A 161 3.17 8.00 -7.22
C MET A 161 2.43 8.33 -8.52
N ALA A 162 1.62 9.40 -8.51
CA ALA A 162 0.78 9.76 -9.65
C ALA A 162 1.59 10.17 -10.90
N LYS A 163 2.81 10.70 -10.73
CA LYS A 163 3.65 11.14 -11.84
C LYS A 163 4.56 9.99 -12.30
N PRO A 164 4.34 9.35 -13.47
CA PRO A 164 5.26 8.31 -13.98
C PRO A 164 6.68 8.84 -14.20
N CYS A 165 7.66 7.96 -14.05
CA CYS A 165 9.05 8.27 -14.41
C CYS A 165 9.19 8.61 -15.91
N SER A 166 10.19 9.41 -16.23
CA SER A 166 10.51 9.82 -17.60
C SER A 166 12.00 10.07 -17.76
N MET A 167 12.47 10.37 -18.97
CA MET A 167 13.87 10.73 -19.22
C MET A 167 14.35 11.95 -18.42
N TYR A 168 13.44 12.81 -17.95
CA TYR A 168 13.75 14.01 -17.16
C TYR A 168 13.39 13.85 -15.67
N PHE A 169 12.86 12.70 -15.29
CA PHE A 169 12.49 12.40 -13.91
C PHE A 169 12.64 10.90 -13.68
N THR A 170 13.88 10.50 -13.44
CA THR A 170 14.29 9.10 -13.25
C THR A 170 13.72 8.54 -11.96
N ILE A 171 13.83 7.22 -11.75
CA ILE A 171 13.37 6.62 -10.49
C ILE A 171 14.29 7.01 -9.33
N GLU A 172 15.58 7.19 -9.60
CA GLU A 172 16.59 7.65 -8.67
C GLU A 172 16.31 9.09 -8.23
N ASP A 173 16.03 9.99 -9.19
CA ASP A 173 15.64 11.38 -8.88
C ASP A 173 14.33 11.41 -8.09
N LYS A 174 13.35 10.58 -8.49
CA LYS A 174 12.06 10.49 -7.81
C LYS A 174 12.23 10.09 -6.35
N ILE A 175 12.95 8.99 -6.09
CA ILE A 175 13.20 8.48 -4.73
C ILE A 175 13.98 9.50 -3.91
N SER A 176 15.06 10.06 -4.46
CA SER A 176 15.89 11.03 -3.75
C SER A 176 15.08 12.25 -3.31
N ARG A 177 14.32 12.85 -4.24
CA ARG A 177 13.51 14.04 -3.94
C ARG A 177 12.37 13.73 -2.98
N TYR A 178 11.71 12.59 -3.17
CA TYR A 178 10.64 12.12 -2.29
C TYR A 178 11.15 11.95 -0.85
N LEU A 179 12.23 11.18 -0.66
CA LEU A 179 12.78 10.90 0.66
C LEU A 179 13.32 12.18 1.32
N SER A 180 14.02 13.06 0.59
CA SER A 180 14.45 14.34 1.15
C SER A 180 13.27 15.16 1.68
N CYS A 181 12.14 15.21 0.98
CA CYS A 181 10.94 15.91 1.45
C CYS A 181 10.37 15.28 2.73
N CYS A 182 10.13 13.96 2.72
CA CYS A 182 9.52 13.27 3.86
C CYS A 182 10.44 13.25 5.09
N LEU A 183 11.72 12.93 4.93
CA LEU A 183 12.66 12.87 6.05
C LEU A 183 12.93 14.25 6.67
N THR A 184 12.91 15.32 5.85
CA THR A 184 12.96 16.69 6.36
C THR A 184 11.72 17.06 7.16
N LEU A 185 10.53 16.63 6.72
CA LEU A 185 9.28 16.84 7.46
C LEU A 185 9.35 16.22 8.87
N TYR A 186 10.01 15.07 9.02
CA TYR A 186 10.19 14.39 10.32
C TYR A 186 11.49 14.77 11.06
N HIS A 187 12.15 15.87 10.66
CA HIS A 187 13.33 16.41 11.33
C HIS A 187 14.54 15.47 11.40
N VAL A 188 14.66 14.52 10.47
CA VAL A 188 15.84 13.67 10.38
C VAL A 188 17.05 14.54 9.99
N PRO A 189 18.21 14.43 10.67
CA PRO A 189 19.39 15.23 10.34
C PRO A 189 19.86 15.03 8.89
N GLU A 190 20.23 16.12 8.20
CA GLU A 190 20.58 16.11 6.77
C GLU A 190 21.61 15.03 6.40
N LYS A 191 22.67 14.88 7.21
CA LYS A 191 23.67 13.82 7.00
C LYS A 191 23.05 12.42 6.98
N LYS A 192 22.14 12.15 7.93
CA LYS A 192 21.44 10.87 8.04
C LYS A 192 20.49 10.64 6.86
N GLN A 193 19.85 11.70 6.35
CA GLN A 193 19.03 11.62 5.14
C GLN A 193 19.88 11.21 3.94
N LEU A 194 21.02 11.89 3.71
CA LEU A 194 21.93 11.60 2.60
C LEU A 194 22.46 10.16 2.65
N ASP A 195 22.98 9.74 3.80
CA ASP A 195 23.50 8.38 4.00
C ASP A 195 22.42 7.31 3.73
N THR A 196 21.16 7.59 4.14
CA THR A 196 20.03 6.69 3.91
C THR A 196 19.63 6.65 2.44
N ILE A 197 19.50 7.80 1.79
CA ILE A 197 19.14 7.89 0.36
C ILE A 197 20.18 7.16 -0.47
N ASP A 198 21.48 7.40 -0.24
CA ASP A 198 22.56 6.70 -0.94
C ASP A 198 22.46 5.19 -0.74
N SER A 199 22.16 4.74 0.47
CA SER A 199 21.97 3.30 0.76
C SER A 199 20.79 2.72 -0.02
N ILE A 200 19.65 3.42 -0.07
CA ILE A 200 18.44 3.01 -0.79
C ILE A 200 18.69 2.93 -2.30
N LEU A 201 19.35 3.93 -2.89
CA LEU A 201 19.64 3.97 -4.33
C LEU A 201 20.58 2.85 -4.80
N ASN A 202 21.39 2.30 -3.90
CA ASN A 202 22.27 1.17 -4.19
C ASN A 202 21.57 -0.20 -4.11
N MET A 203 20.28 -0.25 -3.75
CA MET A 203 19.51 -1.49 -3.68
C MET A 203 18.77 -1.79 -4.99
N ASP A 204 18.62 -3.07 -5.34
CA ASP A 204 17.73 -3.50 -6.43
C ASP A 204 16.26 -3.54 -5.98
N LEU A 205 15.71 -2.37 -5.66
CA LEU A 205 14.33 -2.24 -5.22
C LEU A 205 13.32 -2.58 -6.32
N ARG A 206 13.72 -2.48 -7.60
CA ARG A 206 12.86 -2.87 -8.71
C ARG A 206 12.54 -4.37 -8.65
N THR A 207 13.56 -5.22 -8.58
CA THR A 207 13.35 -6.68 -8.51
C THR A 207 12.59 -7.07 -7.25
N ILE A 208 12.86 -6.40 -6.12
CA ILE A 208 12.13 -6.63 -4.86
C ILE A 208 10.65 -6.27 -5.03
N ALA A 209 10.33 -5.10 -5.59
CA ALA A 209 8.96 -4.66 -5.85
C ALA A 209 8.21 -5.62 -6.78
N GLU A 210 8.83 -6.05 -7.89
CA GLU A 210 8.24 -7.03 -8.82
C GLU A 210 7.98 -8.37 -8.12
N THR A 211 8.89 -8.81 -7.25
CA THR A 211 8.75 -10.04 -6.47
C THR A 211 7.62 -9.92 -5.42
N LEU A 212 7.51 -8.78 -4.74
CA LEU A 212 6.44 -8.51 -3.78
C LEU A 212 5.06 -8.58 -4.45
N ILE A 213 4.90 -7.98 -5.63
CA ILE A 213 3.64 -8.04 -6.38
C ILE A 213 3.33 -9.47 -6.81
N LYS A 214 4.30 -10.19 -7.40
CA LYS A 214 4.12 -11.60 -7.78
C LYS A 214 3.70 -12.47 -6.59
N ASN A 215 4.37 -12.32 -5.46
CA ASN A 215 4.05 -13.07 -4.24
C ASN A 215 2.68 -12.71 -3.67
N THR A 216 2.27 -11.45 -3.75
CA THR A 216 0.95 -11.00 -3.31
C THR A 216 -0.16 -11.63 -4.16
N ILE A 217 0.02 -11.64 -5.49
CA ILE A 217 -0.92 -12.30 -6.41
C ILE A 217 -0.98 -13.81 -6.12
N ALA A 218 0.17 -14.48 -6.02
CA ALA A 218 0.23 -15.92 -5.73
C ALA A 218 -0.37 -16.28 -4.36
N ARG A 219 -0.24 -15.41 -3.35
CA ARG A 219 -0.91 -15.60 -2.05
C ARG A 219 -2.42 -15.44 -2.17
N ALA A 220 -2.90 -14.48 -2.96
CA ALA A 220 -4.33 -14.31 -3.23
C ALA A 220 -4.91 -15.51 -3.99
N GLU A 221 -4.15 -16.08 -4.94
CA GLU A 221 -4.49 -17.32 -5.66
C GLU A 221 -4.59 -18.51 -4.70
N LYS A 222 -3.57 -18.77 -3.87
CA LYS A 222 -3.59 -19.87 -2.89
C LYS A 222 -4.68 -19.71 -1.84
N GLY A 223 -4.90 -18.47 -1.38
CA GLY A 223 -6.00 -18.14 -0.48
C GLY A 223 -7.35 -18.49 -1.12
N PHE A 224 -7.52 -18.22 -2.42
CA PHE A 224 -8.71 -18.60 -3.18
C PHE A 224 -8.82 -20.12 -3.36
N GLU A 225 -7.74 -20.81 -3.72
CA GLU A 225 -7.72 -22.28 -3.90
C GLU A 225 -8.08 -23.01 -2.61
N SER A 226 -7.59 -22.56 -1.45
CA SER A 226 -7.91 -23.17 -0.15
C SER A 226 -9.38 -23.00 0.31
N VAL A 227 -10.11 -22.10 -0.36
CA VAL A 227 -11.51 -21.75 -0.09
C VAL A 227 -12.44 -22.39 -1.14
N GLY A 228 -11.88 -22.76 -2.30
CA GLY A 228 -12.46 -23.75 -3.20
C GLY A 228 -12.34 -25.15 -2.59
N ILE A 229 -13.35 -25.99 -2.79
CA ILE A 229 -13.29 -27.42 -2.44
C ILE A 229 -12.25 -28.10 -3.33
#